data_AF-A0A0D7B3V6-F1
#
_entry.id   AF-A0A0D7B3V6-F1
#
_cell.length_a   1.000
_cell.length_b   1.000
_cell.length_c   1.000
_cell.angle_alpha   90.00
_cell.angle_beta   90.00
_cell.angle_gamma   90.00
#
_symmetry.space_group_name_H-M   'P 1'
#
loop_
_entity.id
_entity.type
_entity.pdbx_description
1 polymer ?
#
loop_
_entity_poly.entity_id
_entity_poly.type
_entity_poly.pdbx_seq_one_letter_code
_entity_poly.pdbx_strand_id
1 'polypeptide(L)'
;MASACVLLTTVIVAILALLAQVFLTPVLTAAGVFRTVAPLSDAFKAKCTQHYAAKVEGCEKISLHAESGLLYMACGSIEGRSRWLSGSAGIQSPNGANTDDISYLAVYDPSKPKDQAFHRVQLEGFDSSRTVAFHGMDVVPSAENKDEVFIYLVNHLAPLEGSAKDVSAYSSAIEVFVSSLGGHLARHLCTFSHDSILRRANDVVGAPDGKSIYFTTNYDPEEYTMPIYAIKQLVAPSMIVGYCHIDDGCKVALGGMGAPNGIVTSGNGTYYISSIFGPQGYVVAEQQEDNSLVYTELIPTEVLINDNLSMDEDGAIWVAAFPKAFDLDRAMKDTSLPVPSRAIKASINTGPDSFFGAKYLVETIAEDDGSFLSYITTVVHDSRRGKLFFHGLTTRALTECEYP
;
A
#
# COMPACT_ATOMS: atom_id res chain seq x y z
N MET A 1 15.16 -57.05 -1.24
CA MET A 1 15.70 -55.75 -0.75
C MET A 1 15.62 -54.66 -1.81
N ALA A 2 16.18 -54.83 -3.02
CA ALA A 2 16.12 -53.80 -4.08
C ALA A 2 14.69 -53.34 -4.44
N SER A 3 13.72 -54.26 -4.57
CA SER A 3 12.32 -53.94 -4.91
C SER A 3 11.60 -53.09 -3.84
N ALA A 4 11.90 -53.33 -2.55
CA ALA A 4 11.32 -52.54 -1.46
C ALA A 4 11.90 -51.13 -1.38
N CYS A 5 13.19 -50.95 -1.65
CA CYS A 5 13.81 -49.62 -1.74
C CYS A 5 13.27 -48.81 -2.92
N VAL A 6 13.06 -49.46 -4.08
CA VAL A 6 12.45 -48.80 -5.25
C VAL A 6 11.01 -48.36 -4.92
N LEU A 7 10.18 -49.25 -4.35
CA LEU A 7 8.81 -48.92 -3.99
C LEU A 7 8.74 -47.76 -2.97
N LEU A 8 9.57 -47.80 -1.92
CA LEU A 8 9.64 -46.74 -0.92
C LEU A 8 10.06 -45.40 -1.54
N THR A 9 11.05 -45.42 -2.43
CA THR A 9 11.52 -44.21 -3.12
C THR A 9 10.43 -43.63 -4.03
N THR A 10 9.73 -44.47 -4.79
CA THR A 10 8.60 -44.04 -5.63
C THR A 10 7.49 -43.39 -4.80
N VAL A 11 7.13 -43.98 -3.65
CA VAL A 11 6.10 -43.42 -2.76
C VAL A 11 6.56 -42.07 -2.20
N ILE A 12 7.81 -41.93 -1.75
CA ILE A 12 8.35 -40.66 -1.25
C ILE A 12 8.31 -39.59 -2.34
N VAL A 13 8.78 -39.90 -3.55
CA VAL A 13 8.76 -38.97 -4.69
C VAL A 13 7.33 -38.56 -5.04
N ALA A 14 6.37 -39.49 -5.04
CA ALA A 14 4.97 -39.20 -5.31
C ALA A 14 4.37 -38.27 -4.23
N ILE A 15 4.69 -38.51 -2.96
CA ILE A 15 4.25 -37.63 -1.85
C ILE A 15 4.87 -36.24 -2.00
N LEU A 16 6.18 -36.15 -2.27
CA LEU A 16 6.85 -34.86 -2.47
C LEU A 16 6.29 -34.10 -3.67
N ALA A 17 5.99 -34.79 -4.77
CA ALA A 17 5.36 -34.19 -5.94
C ALA A 17 3.95 -33.67 -5.63
N LEU A 18 3.15 -34.44 -4.87
CA LEU A 18 1.83 -34.00 -4.42
C LEU A 18 1.93 -32.78 -3.49
N LEU A 19 2.85 -32.80 -2.52
CA LEU A 19 3.07 -31.66 -1.62
C LEU A 19 3.53 -30.42 -2.40
N ALA A 20 4.43 -30.58 -3.37
CA ALA A 20 4.86 -29.50 -4.24
C ALA A 20 3.68 -28.95 -5.05
N GLN A 21 2.85 -29.82 -5.63
CA GLN A 21 1.69 -29.41 -6.42
C GLN A 21 0.64 -28.68 -5.60
N VAL A 22 0.42 -29.08 -4.35
CA VAL A 22 -0.61 -28.51 -3.48
C VAL A 22 -0.14 -27.23 -2.78
N PHE A 23 1.11 -27.17 -2.34
CA PHE A 23 1.60 -26.07 -1.49
C PHE A 23 2.57 -25.13 -2.21
N LEU A 24 3.44 -25.64 -3.09
CA LEU A 24 4.48 -24.84 -3.73
C LEU A 24 4.00 -24.23 -5.05
N THR A 25 3.39 -25.02 -5.93
CA THR A 25 2.93 -24.57 -7.25
C THR A 25 1.99 -23.37 -7.17
N PRO A 26 0.96 -23.33 -6.28
CA PRO A 26 0.08 -22.17 -6.18
C PRO A 26 0.83 -20.90 -5.75
N VAL A 27 1.78 -21.02 -4.82
CA VAL A 27 2.60 -19.89 -4.36
C VAL A 27 3.51 -19.38 -5.48
N LEU A 28 4.17 -20.27 -6.24
CA LEU A 28 5.02 -19.88 -7.36
C LEU A 28 4.22 -19.24 -8.50
N THR A 29 3.01 -19.75 -8.76
CA THR A 29 2.10 -19.17 -9.74
C THR A 29 1.65 -17.77 -9.31
N ALA A 30 1.20 -17.61 -8.06
CA ALA A 30 0.77 -16.33 -7.52
C ALA A 30 1.94 -15.31 -7.42
N ALA A 31 3.16 -15.78 -7.17
CA ALA A 31 4.38 -14.97 -7.21
C ALA A 31 4.80 -14.56 -8.64
N GLY A 32 4.14 -15.11 -9.66
CA GLY A 32 4.37 -14.75 -11.06
C GLY A 32 5.58 -15.40 -11.71
N VAL A 33 6.12 -16.49 -11.15
CA VAL A 33 7.34 -17.15 -11.67
C VAL A 33 7.19 -17.59 -13.12
N PHE A 34 6.00 -18.05 -13.48
CA PHE A 34 5.67 -18.52 -14.83
C PHE A 34 4.85 -17.50 -15.63
N ARG A 35 4.64 -16.29 -15.10
CA ARG A 35 3.80 -15.27 -15.73
C ARG A 35 4.58 -14.54 -16.82
N THR A 36 3.93 -14.32 -17.95
CA THR A 36 4.38 -13.36 -18.96
C THR A 36 3.51 -12.12 -18.81
N VAL A 37 4.14 -10.97 -18.61
CA VAL A 37 3.46 -9.67 -18.52
C VAL A 37 3.77 -8.92 -19.82
N ALA A 38 2.72 -8.49 -20.52
CA ALA A 38 2.84 -7.74 -21.76
C ALA A 38 2.79 -6.23 -21.48
N PRO A 39 3.31 -5.38 -22.39
CA PRO A 39 3.09 -3.94 -22.32
C PRO A 39 1.60 -3.60 -22.34
N LEU A 40 1.24 -2.51 -21.68
CA LEU A 40 -0.11 -1.99 -21.69
C LEU A 40 -0.56 -1.68 -23.12
N SER A 41 -1.80 -2.07 -23.44
CA SER A 41 -2.34 -1.91 -24.79
C SER A 41 -2.34 -0.44 -25.24
N ASP A 42 -2.13 -0.21 -26.54
CA ASP A 42 -2.16 1.14 -27.11
C ASP A 42 -3.52 1.82 -26.92
N ALA A 43 -4.61 1.05 -26.96
CA ALA A 43 -5.96 1.54 -26.71
C ALA A 43 -6.13 2.09 -25.28
N PHE A 44 -5.54 1.42 -24.28
CA PHE A 44 -5.56 1.89 -22.90
C PHE A 44 -4.64 3.10 -22.73
N LYS A 45 -3.40 3.04 -23.24
CA LYS A 45 -2.45 4.17 -23.18
C LYS A 45 -2.99 5.45 -23.82
N ALA A 46 -3.76 5.34 -24.91
CA ALA A 46 -4.37 6.48 -25.58
C ALA A 46 -5.41 7.22 -24.70
N LYS A 47 -5.93 6.58 -23.65
CA LYS A 47 -6.84 7.18 -22.67
C LYS A 47 -6.11 7.78 -21.47
N CYS A 48 -4.77 7.75 -21.46
CA CYS A 48 -3.95 8.11 -20.30
C CYS A 48 -3.06 9.34 -20.54
N THR A 49 -2.83 10.12 -19.49
CA THR A 49 -1.90 11.24 -19.43
C THR A 49 -0.95 11.06 -18.26
N GLN A 50 0.36 11.18 -18.52
CA GLN A 50 1.40 11.18 -17.48
C GLN A 50 1.88 12.60 -17.20
N HIS A 51 1.76 13.03 -15.94
CA HIS A 51 2.00 14.41 -15.51
C HIS A 51 3.46 14.70 -15.11
N TYR A 52 4.45 14.33 -15.93
CA TYR A 52 5.89 14.50 -15.61
C TYR A 52 6.31 15.93 -15.26
N ALA A 53 5.69 16.94 -15.88
CA ALA A 53 6.04 18.34 -15.66
C ALA A 53 5.70 18.84 -14.24
N ALA A 54 4.83 18.12 -13.52
CA ALA A 54 4.42 18.48 -12.16
C ALA A 54 5.50 18.19 -11.11
N LYS A 55 6.52 17.38 -11.45
CA LYS A 55 7.58 16.94 -10.52
C LYS A 55 7.04 16.34 -9.22
N VAL A 56 5.88 15.67 -9.32
CA VAL A 56 5.33 14.82 -8.26
C VAL A 56 5.81 13.40 -8.53
N GLU A 57 6.76 12.97 -7.71
CA GLU A 57 7.45 11.69 -7.86
C GLU A 57 7.27 10.87 -6.58
N GLY A 58 7.46 9.56 -6.71
CA GLY A 58 7.56 8.64 -5.59
C GLY A 58 6.39 8.69 -4.60
N CYS A 59 5.18 9.04 -5.05
CA CYS A 59 3.99 9.02 -4.20
C CYS A 59 3.52 7.58 -4.04
N GLU A 60 3.90 6.97 -2.93
CA GLU A 60 3.61 5.57 -2.63
C GLU A 60 2.11 5.38 -2.33
N LYS A 61 1.51 6.34 -1.62
CA LYS A 61 0.07 6.42 -1.40
C LYS A 61 -0.53 7.68 -2.01
N ILE A 62 -1.69 7.51 -2.63
CA ILE A 62 -2.59 8.59 -3.03
C ILE A 62 -3.98 8.33 -2.44
N SER A 63 -4.70 9.37 -2.04
CA SER A 63 -6.04 9.30 -1.47
C SER A 63 -6.96 10.32 -2.12
N LEU A 64 -8.14 9.87 -2.57
CA LEU A 64 -9.11 10.71 -3.28
C LEU A 64 -10.20 11.17 -2.32
N HIS A 65 -10.41 12.47 -2.27
CA HIS A 65 -11.64 13.04 -1.74
C HIS A 65 -12.70 13.05 -2.84
N ALA A 66 -13.51 11.99 -2.90
CA ALA A 66 -14.37 11.69 -4.05
C ALA A 66 -15.36 12.81 -4.40
N GLU A 67 -15.94 13.48 -3.39
CA GLU A 67 -16.89 14.57 -3.60
C GLU A 67 -16.26 15.73 -4.41
N SER A 68 -15.05 16.16 -4.05
CA SER A 68 -14.36 17.27 -4.73
C SER A 68 -13.54 16.83 -5.94
N GLY A 69 -13.10 15.58 -5.98
CA GLY A 69 -12.17 15.06 -6.99
C GLY A 69 -10.70 15.40 -6.69
N LEU A 70 -10.41 15.94 -5.51
CA LEU A 70 -9.05 16.27 -5.10
C LEU A 70 -8.30 15.00 -4.71
N LEU A 71 -7.07 14.88 -5.19
CA LEU A 71 -6.19 13.76 -4.89
C LEU A 71 -5.04 14.23 -3.99
N TYR A 72 -4.96 13.70 -2.80
CA TYR A 72 -3.86 13.92 -1.85
C TYR A 72 -2.80 12.87 -2.08
N MET A 73 -1.52 13.25 -1.99
CA MET A 73 -0.41 12.38 -2.40
C MET A 73 0.77 12.45 -1.43
N ALA A 74 1.16 11.30 -0.87
CA ALA A 74 2.31 11.15 0.02
C ALA A 74 3.59 10.87 -0.78
N CYS A 75 4.25 11.93 -1.21
CA CYS A 75 5.30 11.92 -2.24
C CYS A 75 6.72 12.00 -1.68
N GLY A 76 7.70 11.77 -2.56
CA GLY A 76 9.12 11.92 -2.28
C GLY A 76 9.96 11.80 -3.55
N SER A 77 11.18 12.34 -3.56
CA SER A 77 12.06 12.16 -4.72
C SER A 77 12.45 10.68 -4.90
N ILE A 78 12.68 10.26 -6.15
CA ILE A 78 13.17 8.89 -6.45
C ILE A 78 14.46 8.57 -5.69
N GLU A 79 15.35 9.56 -5.54
CA GLU A 79 16.56 9.42 -4.74
C GLU A 79 16.25 9.18 -3.26
N GLY A 80 15.33 9.94 -2.67
CA GLY A 80 14.87 9.73 -1.29
C GLY A 80 14.32 8.33 -1.07
N ARG A 81 13.49 7.86 -2.00
CA ARG A 81 12.91 6.50 -1.98
C ARG A 81 13.96 5.40 -2.10
N SER A 82 14.94 5.59 -2.97
CA SER A 82 16.08 4.67 -3.12
C SER A 82 16.93 4.58 -1.85
N ARG A 83 17.20 5.72 -1.21
CA ARG A 83 17.93 5.76 0.07
C ARG A 83 17.14 5.08 1.19
N TRP A 84 15.84 5.31 1.25
CA TRP A 84 14.97 4.66 2.23
C TRP A 84 14.95 3.13 2.04
N LEU A 85 14.73 2.65 0.82
CA LEU A 85 14.70 1.22 0.49
C LEU A 85 16.03 0.51 0.77
N SER A 86 17.16 1.17 0.48
CA SER A 86 18.49 0.64 0.77
C SER A 86 18.90 0.74 2.25
N GLY A 87 18.04 1.30 3.10
CA GLY A 87 18.34 1.56 4.50
C GLY A 87 19.39 2.65 4.70
N SER A 88 19.81 3.37 3.66
CA SER A 88 20.89 4.37 3.73
C SER A 88 20.40 5.80 4.00
N ALA A 89 19.10 6.02 4.14
CA ALA A 89 18.57 7.32 4.53
C ALA A 89 18.97 7.66 5.97
N GLY A 90 19.55 8.85 6.15
CA GLY A 90 19.95 9.41 7.44
C GLY A 90 19.50 10.86 7.60
N ILE A 91 19.76 11.45 8.77
CA ILE A 91 19.24 12.77 9.20
C ILE A 91 19.72 13.93 8.30
N GLN A 92 20.76 13.75 7.49
CA GLN A 92 21.24 14.79 6.57
C GLN A 92 21.61 14.19 5.22
N SER A 93 21.04 14.75 4.14
CA SER A 93 21.52 14.49 2.79
C SER A 93 22.96 15.00 2.68
N PRO A 94 23.97 14.17 2.31
CA PRO A 94 25.36 14.60 2.20
C PRO A 94 25.57 15.76 1.20
N ASN A 95 24.58 16.03 0.35
CA ASN A 95 24.66 16.96 -0.77
C ASN A 95 23.83 18.24 -0.56
N GLY A 96 23.30 18.50 0.65
CA GLY A 96 22.50 19.70 0.91
C GLY A 96 21.14 19.75 0.21
N ALA A 97 20.60 18.60 -0.23
CA ALA A 97 19.21 18.51 -0.67
C ALA A 97 18.30 18.86 0.52
N ASN A 98 17.38 19.80 0.31
CA ASN A 98 16.43 20.19 1.33
C ASN A 98 15.57 18.97 1.73
N THR A 99 15.31 18.79 3.03
CA THR A 99 14.45 17.71 3.54
C THR A 99 13.06 17.72 2.89
N ASP A 100 12.61 18.90 2.46
CA ASP A 100 11.34 19.10 1.76
C ASP A 100 11.25 18.44 0.38
N ASP A 101 12.38 18.01 -0.21
CA ASP A 101 12.40 17.30 -1.50
C ASP A 101 12.50 15.78 -1.37
N ILE A 102 12.86 15.25 -0.18
CA ILE A 102 12.94 13.80 0.03
C ILE A 102 11.58 13.20 0.43
N SER A 103 10.72 13.97 1.09
CA SER A 103 9.36 13.57 1.45
C SER A 103 8.47 14.79 1.62
N TYR A 104 7.31 14.79 0.97
CA TYR A 104 6.38 15.91 1.01
C TYR A 104 4.94 15.46 0.74
N LEU A 105 3.99 16.23 1.23
CA LEU A 105 2.58 16.10 0.89
C LEU A 105 2.25 17.01 -0.30
N ALA A 106 1.51 16.49 -1.27
CA ALA A 106 1.02 17.26 -2.40
C ALA A 106 -0.47 17.02 -2.62
N VAL A 107 -1.13 17.97 -3.27
CA VAL A 107 -2.51 17.85 -3.72
C VAL A 107 -2.56 18.06 -5.23
N TYR A 108 -3.38 17.25 -5.88
CA TYR A 108 -3.76 17.39 -7.27
C TYR A 108 -5.25 17.77 -7.39
N ASP A 109 -5.52 18.85 -8.12
CA ASP A 109 -6.85 19.34 -8.45
C ASP A 109 -7.10 19.23 -9.96
N PRO A 110 -7.88 18.22 -10.42
CA PRO A 110 -8.15 18.01 -11.84
C PRO A 110 -9.02 19.13 -12.46
N SER A 111 -9.63 20.00 -11.66
CA SER A 111 -10.44 21.12 -12.15
C SER A 111 -9.59 22.32 -12.60
N LYS A 112 -8.30 22.36 -12.22
CA LYS A 112 -7.40 23.48 -12.51
C LYS A 112 -6.63 23.28 -13.80
N PRO A 113 -6.15 24.37 -14.43
CA PRO A 113 -5.16 24.30 -15.49
C PRO A 113 -3.91 23.51 -15.06
N LYS A 114 -3.27 22.80 -16.00
CA LYS A 114 -2.16 21.87 -15.73
C LYS A 114 -0.99 22.47 -14.93
N ASP A 115 -0.70 23.77 -15.13
CA ASP A 115 0.35 24.51 -14.43
C ASP A 115 0.01 24.87 -12.98
N GLN A 116 -1.26 24.73 -12.59
CA GLN A 116 -1.80 25.06 -11.26
C GLN A 116 -2.51 23.87 -10.60
N ALA A 117 -2.61 22.74 -11.30
CA ALA A 117 -3.28 21.54 -10.82
C ALA A 117 -2.54 20.84 -9.69
N PHE A 118 -1.28 21.19 -9.43
CA PHE A 118 -0.48 20.58 -8.39
C PHE A 118 0.08 21.64 -7.45
N HIS A 119 -0.01 21.38 -6.14
CA HIS A 119 0.71 22.16 -5.14
C HIS A 119 1.21 21.27 -4.01
N ARG A 120 2.34 21.69 -3.42
CA ARG A 120 2.81 21.11 -2.16
C ARG A 120 2.03 21.72 -0.99
N VAL A 121 1.79 20.91 0.03
CA VAL A 121 1.16 21.33 1.27
C VAL A 121 2.23 21.68 2.28
N GLN A 122 2.16 22.89 2.82
CA GLN A 122 3.01 23.32 3.92
C GLN A 122 2.54 22.66 5.23
N LEU A 123 3.45 22.03 5.96
CA LEU A 123 3.15 21.39 7.24
C LEU A 123 3.49 22.36 8.40
N GLU A 124 2.48 22.89 9.06
CA GLU A 124 2.63 23.82 10.19
C GLU A 124 2.70 23.07 11.52
N GLY A 125 3.63 23.47 12.39
CA GLY A 125 3.76 22.89 13.73
C GLY A 125 4.37 21.48 13.75
N PHE A 126 4.97 21.05 12.64
CA PHE A 126 5.57 19.72 12.50
C PHE A 126 7.09 19.79 12.33
N ASP A 127 7.81 18.95 13.07
CA ASP A 127 9.25 18.80 12.92
C ASP A 127 9.58 17.63 11.97
N SER A 128 9.90 17.97 10.73
CA SER A 128 10.30 17.00 9.70
C SER A 128 11.78 16.64 9.71
N SER A 129 12.57 17.10 10.69
CA SER A 129 14.04 16.93 10.69
C SER A 129 14.51 15.47 10.68
N ARG A 130 13.67 14.55 11.16
CA ARG A 130 13.93 13.10 11.15
C ARG A 130 13.15 12.34 10.09
N THR A 131 12.25 12.99 9.35
CA THR A 131 11.45 12.32 8.32
C THR A 131 12.35 11.79 7.21
N VAL A 132 12.23 10.49 6.98
CA VAL A 132 12.89 9.75 5.91
C VAL A 132 11.93 9.50 4.75
N ALA A 133 10.70 9.10 5.08
CA ALA A 133 9.69 8.73 4.11
C ALA A 133 8.28 8.96 4.66
N PHE A 134 7.49 9.77 3.96
CA PHE A 134 6.03 9.68 4.04
C PHE A 134 5.54 8.49 3.22
N HIS A 135 4.62 7.70 3.76
CA HIS A 135 4.25 6.39 3.20
C HIS A 135 2.73 6.28 3.03
N GLY A 136 2.12 5.27 3.65
CA GLY A 136 0.67 5.15 3.71
C GLY A 136 -0.01 6.37 4.31
N MET A 137 -1.23 6.62 3.87
CA MET A 137 -1.94 7.86 4.12
C MET A 137 -3.43 7.67 3.93
N ASP A 138 -4.20 8.35 4.78
CA ASP A 138 -5.64 8.50 4.62
C ASP A 138 -6.05 9.97 4.74
N VAL A 139 -7.14 10.33 4.06
CA VAL A 139 -7.70 11.68 4.07
C VAL A 139 -9.19 11.60 4.34
N VAL A 140 -9.59 12.03 5.53
CA VAL A 140 -10.92 11.80 6.07
C VAL A 140 -11.61 13.13 6.30
N PRO A 141 -12.80 13.38 5.73
CA PRO A 141 -13.59 14.56 6.05
C PRO A 141 -13.88 14.65 7.55
N SER A 142 -13.76 15.85 8.12
CA SER A 142 -14.10 16.06 9.52
C SER A 142 -15.61 15.87 9.74
N ALA A 143 -15.97 15.14 10.79
CA ALA A 143 -17.35 14.96 11.22
C ALA A 143 -18.00 16.28 11.67
N GLU A 144 -17.19 17.24 12.12
CA GLU A 144 -17.66 18.53 12.65
C GLU A 144 -17.67 19.64 11.58
N ASN A 145 -16.73 19.62 10.64
CA ASN A 145 -16.59 20.64 9.60
C ASN A 145 -16.30 20.01 8.23
N LYS A 146 -17.28 20.07 7.32
CA LYS A 146 -17.17 19.50 5.97
C LYS A 146 -16.12 20.18 5.07
N ASP A 147 -15.73 21.40 5.40
CA ASP A 147 -14.68 22.13 4.70
C ASP A 147 -13.28 21.77 5.22
N GLU A 148 -13.19 20.89 6.22
CA GLU A 148 -11.94 20.40 6.80
C GLU A 148 -11.76 18.90 6.56
N VAL A 149 -10.51 18.51 6.38
CA VAL A 149 -10.09 17.12 6.33
C VAL A 149 -9.00 16.87 7.36
N PHE A 150 -9.04 15.67 7.96
CA PHE A 150 -7.92 15.10 8.66
C PHE A 150 -7.05 14.33 7.67
N ILE A 151 -5.74 14.56 7.73
CA ILE A 151 -4.74 13.85 6.93
C ILE A 151 -3.93 13.01 7.91
N TYR A 152 -4.06 11.70 7.80
CA TYR A 152 -3.32 10.71 8.57
C TYR A 152 -2.16 10.23 7.72
N LEU A 153 -0.94 10.37 8.22
CA LEU A 153 0.25 10.14 7.41
C LEU A 153 1.26 9.28 8.15
N VAL A 154 1.55 8.10 7.59
CA VAL A 154 2.65 7.26 8.06
C VAL A 154 3.96 7.97 7.76
N ASN A 155 4.76 8.16 8.81
CA ASN A 155 6.04 8.86 8.79
C ASN A 155 7.15 7.93 9.30
N HIS A 156 8.08 7.57 8.41
CA HIS A 156 9.27 6.82 8.78
C HIS A 156 10.38 7.78 9.19
N LEU A 157 10.96 7.53 10.35
CA LEU A 157 11.92 8.38 11.02
C LEU A 157 13.31 7.76 11.03
N ALA A 158 14.32 8.57 10.72
CA ALA A 158 15.72 8.21 10.92
C ALA A 158 15.97 7.89 12.41
N PRO A 159 16.81 6.89 12.76
CA PRO A 159 17.11 6.54 14.15
C PRO A 159 17.73 7.72 14.91
N LEU A 160 17.54 7.76 16.24
CA LEU A 160 18.10 8.81 17.11
C LEU A 160 19.65 8.79 17.13
N GLU A 161 20.27 7.62 16.93
CA GLU A 161 21.73 7.46 16.85
C GLU A 161 22.14 6.48 15.73
N GLY A 162 23.21 6.79 15.00
CA GLY A 162 23.78 5.93 13.94
C GLY A 162 23.18 6.11 12.55
N SER A 163 23.80 5.50 11.53
CA SER A 163 23.19 5.33 10.21
C SER A 163 22.24 4.15 10.28
N ALA A 164 21.00 4.29 9.77
CA ALA A 164 20.25 3.12 9.36
C ALA A 164 21.16 2.33 8.39
N LYS A 165 21.38 1.04 8.65
CA LYS A 165 22.05 0.14 7.70
C LYS A 165 21.08 -0.86 7.10
N ASP A 166 19.87 -0.90 7.67
CA ASP A 166 18.77 -1.77 7.36
C ASP A 166 17.48 -0.96 7.58
N VAL A 167 16.40 -1.25 6.83
CA VAL A 167 15.05 -0.73 7.13
C VAL A 167 14.64 -1.07 8.58
N SER A 168 15.33 -2.04 9.21
CA SER A 168 15.24 -2.37 10.63
C SER A 168 15.54 -1.24 11.59
N ALA A 169 16.31 -0.22 11.18
CA ALA A 169 16.70 0.88 12.04
C ALA A 169 15.73 2.07 12.01
N TYR A 170 14.76 2.10 11.10
CA TYR A 170 13.76 3.17 11.07
C TYR A 170 12.66 2.91 12.10
N SER A 171 12.27 3.98 12.79
CA SER A 171 11.06 4.00 13.62
C SER A 171 9.92 4.55 12.78
N SER A 172 8.70 4.04 12.93
CA SER A 172 7.51 4.67 12.33
C SER A 172 6.75 5.49 13.36
N ALA A 173 6.07 6.51 12.89
CA ALA A 173 5.01 7.24 13.58
C ALA A 173 3.85 7.45 12.61
N ILE A 174 2.68 7.78 13.14
CA ILE A 174 1.54 8.23 12.34
C ILE A 174 1.20 9.64 12.78
N GLU A 175 1.37 10.58 11.86
CA GLU A 175 1.14 12.00 12.06
C GLU A 175 -0.28 12.36 11.65
N VAL A 176 -0.97 13.16 12.46
CA VAL A 176 -2.30 13.66 12.14
C VAL A 176 -2.22 15.16 11.89
N PHE A 177 -2.72 15.58 10.74
CA PHE A 177 -2.86 16.98 10.38
C PHE A 177 -4.32 17.32 10.14
N VAL A 178 -4.67 18.60 10.33
CA VAL A 178 -5.92 19.17 9.84
C VAL A 178 -5.64 20.20 8.76
N SER A 179 -6.44 20.19 7.71
CA SER A 179 -6.33 21.13 6.60
C SER A 179 -7.73 21.51 6.09
N SER A 180 -7.88 22.72 5.55
CA SER A 180 -9.03 23.02 4.71
C SER A 180 -9.00 22.12 3.47
N LEU A 181 -10.15 21.70 2.97
CA LEU A 181 -10.26 20.90 1.76
C LEU A 181 -9.50 21.55 0.58
N GLY A 182 -8.53 20.83 0.01
CA GLY A 182 -7.63 21.32 -1.04
C GLY A 182 -6.64 22.42 -0.64
N GLY A 183 -6.50 22.71 0.65
CA GLY A 183 -5.67 23.80 1.17
C GLY A 183 -4.18 23.64 0.87
N HIS A 184 -3.45 24.76 1.00
CA HIS A 184 -1.99 24.82 0.87
C HIS A 184 -1.26 24.62 2.21
N LEU A 185 -1.99 24.57 3.33
CA LEU A 185 -1.45 24.47 4.68
C LEU A 185 -2.16 23.34 5.42
N ALA A 186 -1.40 22.47 6.08
CA ALA A 186 -1.93 21.47 7.00
C ALA A 186 -1.25 21.63 8.35
N ARG A 187 -2.05 21.83 9.41
CA ARG A 187 -1.58 22.06 10.77
C ARG A 187 -1.50 20.73 11.51
N HIS A 188 -0.34 20.44 12.10
CA HIS A 188 -0.15 19.25 12.91
C HIS A 188 -1.04 19.28 14.16
N LEU A 189 -1.66 18.14 14.46
CA LEU A 189 -2.52 17.95 15.62
C LEU A 189 -1.83 17.08 16.68
N CYS A 190 -1.36 15.91 16.27
CA CYS A 190 -0.76 14.93 17.16
C CYS A 190 0.07 13.90 16.39
N THR A 191 0.83 13.13 17.15
CA THR A 191 1.65 12.03 16.66
C THR A 191 1.31 10.76 17.44
N PHE A 192 0.85 9.72 16.75
CA PHE A 192 0.89 8.36 17.30
C PHE A 192 2.33 7.85 17.16
N SER A 193 3.03 7.84 18.29
CA SER A 193 4.46 7.53 18.35
C SER A 193 4.72 6.03 18.47
N HIS A 194 5.96 5.63 18.20
CA HIS A 194 6.40 4.26 18.31
C HIS A 194 6.22 3.69 19.73
N ASP A 195 5.52 2.56 19.83
CA ASP A 195 5.40 1.73 21.03
C ASP A 195 5.58 0.24 20.68
N SER A 196 5.21 -0.68 21.59
CA SER A 196 5.30 -2.12 21.32
C SER A 196 4.36 -2.62 20.21
N ILE A 197 3.34 -1.84 19.85
CA ILE A 197 2.33 -2.15 18.83
C ILE A 197 2.63 -1.39 17.53
N LEU A 198 2.80 -0.07 17.60
CA LEU A 198 3.12 0.80 16.47
C LEU A 198 4.63 0.79 16.20
N ARG A 199 5.14 -0.32 15.68
CA ARG A 199 6.57 -0.45 15.37
C ARG A 199 6.91 0.05 13.97
N ARG A 200 6.16 -0.43 12.97
CA ARG A 200 6.47 -0.28 11.54
C ARG A 200 5.20 -0.18 10.70
N ALA A 201 4.50 0.93 10.86
CA ALA A 201 3.27 1.18 10.13
C ALA A 201 3.54 1.17 8.61
N ASN A 202 2.69 0.48 7.85
CA ASN A 202 2.74 0.50 6.39
C ASN A 202 1.67 1.46 5.86
N ASP A 203 0.40 1.16 6.13
CA ASP A 203 -0.76 1.98 5.74
C ASP A 203 -1.67 2.26 6.94
N VAL A 204 -2.55 3.25 6.81
CA VAL A 204 -3.39 3.77 7.88
C VAL A 204 -4.79 4.08 7.36
N VAL A 205 -5.79 3.94 8.23
CA VAL A 205 -7.13 4.54 8.08
C VAL A 205 -7.48 5.32 9.33
N GLY A 206 -8.00 6.52 9.12
CA GLY A 206 -8.28 7.48 10.17
C GLY A 206 -9.77 7.57 10.54
N ALA A 207 -10.05 8.07 11.73
CA ALA A 207 -11.40 8.42 12.15
C ALA A 207 -11.76 9.86 11.74
N PRO A 208 -13.05 10.18 11.54
CA PRO A 208 -13.47 11.53 11.14
C PRO A 208 -13.43 12.55 12.29
N ASP A 209 -12.91 12.19 13.47
CA ASP A 209 -12.75 13.06 14.64
C ASP A 209 -11.29 13.45 14.91
N GLY A 210 -10.33 12.93 14.13
CA GLY A 210 -8.91 13.22 14.33
C GLY A 210 -8.24 12.39 15.44
N LYS A 211 -8.92 11.42 16.07
CA LYS A 211 -8.46 10.84 17.36
C LYS A 211 -8.13 9.36 17.38
N SER A 212 -8.61 8.58 16.42
CA SER A 212 -8.25 7.16 16.30
C SER A 212 -7.80 6.78 14.91
N ILE A 213 -7.06 5.68 14.87
CA ILE A 213 -6.52 5.07 13.66
C ILE A 213 -6.59 3.55 13.75
N TYR A 214 -6.74 2.91 12.58
CA TYR A 214 -6.26 1.56 12.37
C TYR A 214 -5.06 1.61 11.42
N PHE A 215 -4.09 0.73 11.62
CA PHE A 215 -2.89 0.70 10.80
C PHE A 215 -2.37 -0.71 10.62
N THR A 216 -1.65 -0.95 9.54
CA THR A 216 -1.02 -2.24 9.25
C THR A 216 0.45 -2.21 9.60
N THR A 217 1.00 -3.34 10.04
CA THR A 217 2.45 -3.53 10.20
C THR A 217 2.92 -4.61 9.24
N ASN A 218 3.69 -4.29 8.21
CA ASN A 218 3.97 -5.26 7.14
C ASN A 218 5.34 -5.95 7.25
N TYR A 219 6.20 -5.50 8.17
CA TYR A 219 7.59 -5.92 8.25
C TYR A 219 8.06 -5.94 9.71
N ASP A 220 8.82 -6.96 10.10
CA ASP A 220 9.59 -6.97 11.35
C ASP A 220 10.95 -7.68 11.13
N PRO A 221 12.04 -6.93 10.96
CA PRO A 221 13.36 -7.41 10.60
C PRO A 221 14.25 -7.82 11.76
N GLU A 222 13.75 -7.93 12.99
CA GLU A 222 14.61 -8.30 14.12
C GLU A 222 15.36 -9.64 13.91
N GLU A 223 15.01 -10.47 12.92
CA GLU A 223 15.59 -11.82 12.82
C GLU A 223 15.94 -12.36 11.40
N TYR A 224 15.54 -11.75 10.27
CA TYR A 224 15.57 -12.45 8.96
C TYR A 224 15.87 -11.60 7.70
N THR A 225 16.50 -12.23 6.69
CA THR A 225 16.58 -11.71 5.31
C THR A 225 15.20 -11.78 4.61
N MET A 226 14.95 -10.98 3.57
CA MET A 226 13.66 -10.96 2.85
C MET A 226 13.14 -12.35 2.42
N PRO A 227 13.96 -13.27 1.86
CA PRO A 227 13.48 -14.60 1.52
C PRO A 227 13.06 -15.43 2.74
N ILE A 228 13.79 -15.34 3.86
CA ILE A 228 13.46 -16.06 5.08
C ILE A 228 12.21 -15.44 5.73
N TYR A 229 12.11 -14.11 5.72
CA TYR A 229 10.93 -13.38 6.16
C TYR A 229 9.69 -13.80 5.36
N ALA A 230 9.79 -13.89 4.04
CA ALA A 230 8.70 -14.36 3.17
C ALA A 230 8.24 -15.77 3.56
N ILE A 231 9.18 -16.72 3.74
CA ILE A 231 8.85 -18.09 4.17
C ILE A 231 8.17 -18.08 5.54
N LYS A 232 8.69 -17.31 6.50
CA LYS A 232 8.08 -17.18 7.84
C LYS A 232 6.64 -16.69 7.73
N GLN A 233 6.39 -15.61 6.98
CA GLN A 233 5.04 -15.05 6.87
C GLN A 233 4.07 -15.97 6.13
N LEU A 234 4.54 -16.79 5.19
CA LEU A 234 3.71 -17.80 4.51
C LEU A 234 3.33 -18.99 5.42
N VAL A 235 4.22 -19.40 6.33
CA VAL A 235 4.03 -20.61 7.17
C VAL A 235 3.45 -20.28 8.55
N ALA A 236 3.87 -19.17 9.13
CA ALA A 236 3.50 -18.72 10.47
C ALA A 236 3.36 -17.19 10.47
N PRO A 237 2.30 -16.65 9.84
CA PRO A 237 2.05 -15.22 9.79
C PRO A 237 1.96 -14.64 11.21
N SER A 238 2.62 -13.51 11.42
CA SER A 238 2.84 -12.94 12.76
C SER A 238 2.58 -11.43 12.84
N MET A 239 2.28 -10.81 11.71
CA MET A 239 2.04 -9.38 11.65
C MET A 239 0.62 -9.03 12.10
N ILE A 240 0.37 -7.74 12.30
CA ILE A 240 -0.89 -7.25 12.88
C ILE A 240 -1.54 -6.13 12.07
N VAL A 241 -2.83 -5.95 12.31
CA VAL A 241 -3.50 -4.66 12.24
C VAL A 241 -3.57 -4.11 13.67
N GLY A 242 -3.07 -2.92 13.90
CA GLY A 242 -3.17 -2.21 15.16
C GLY A 242 -4.32 -1.21 15.17
N TYR A 243 -4.80 -0.89 16.36
CA TYR A 243 -5.71 0.24 16.63
C TYR A 243 -5.04 1.15 17.66
N CYS A 244 -5.12 2.46 17.45
CA CYS A 244 -4.75 3.44 18.47
C CYS A 244 -5.85 4.48 18.63
N HIS A 245 -6.04 4.94 19.86
CA HIS A 245 -6.78 6.14 20.18
C HIS A 245 -5.91 7.07 21.02
N ILE A 246 -6.01 8.38 20.81
CA ILE A 246 -5.10 9.36 21.43
C ILE A 246 -5.15 9.33 22.97
N ASP A 247 -6.30 9.00 23.55
CA ASP A 247 -6.50 8.96 25.00
C ASP A 247 -6.27 7.57 25.60
N ASP A 248 -6.46 6.49 24.82
CA ASP A 248 -6.46 5.11 25.33
C ASP A 248 -5.20 4.32 24.95
N GLY A 249 -4.36 4.86 24.07
CA GLY A 249 -3.17 4.20 23.55
C GLY A 249 -3.47 3.18 22.45
N CYS A 250 -2.52 2.27 22.23
CA CYS A 250 -2.56 1.32 21.13
C CYS A 250 -2.80 -0.12 21.58
N LYS A 251 -3.46 -0.91 20.74
CA LYS A 251 -3.64 -2.37 20.91
C LYS A 251 -3.62 -3.10 19.57
N VAL A 252 -3.42 -4.42 19.63
CA VAL A 252 -3.64 -5.28 18.47
C VAL A 252 -5.14 -5.36 18.19
N ALA A 253 -5.54 -5.01 16.97
CA ALA A 253 -6.92 -5.12 16.51
C ALA A 253 -7.17 -6.46 15.79
N LEU A 254 -6.22 -6.90 14.96
CA LEU A 254 -6.20 -8.21 14.30
C LEU A 254 -4.76 -8.75 14.28
N GLY A 255 -4.55 -10.02 14.61
CA GLY A 255 -3.23 -10.66 14.61
C GLY A 255 -3.14 -11.84 13.65
N GLY A 256 -1.92 -12.34 13.45
CA GLY A 256 -1.67 -13.52 12.61
C GLY A 256 -1.76 -13.23 11.11
N MET A 257 -1.41 -12.01 10.70
CA MET A 257 -1.47 -11.55 9.31
C MET A 257 -0.14 -11.79 8.58
N GLY A 258 -0.22 -12.15 7.29
CA GLY A 258 0.95 -12.39 6.44
C GLY A 258 1.45 -11.11 5.78
N ALA A 259 2.17 -10.27 6.51
CA ALA A 259 2.64 -8.95 6.03
C ALA A 259 1.49 -8.08 5.44
N PRO A 260 0.51 -7.67 6.27
CA PRO A 260 -0.59 -6.82 5.83
C PRO A 260 -0.06 -5.48 5.34
N ASN A 261 -0.54 -5.01 4.20
CA ASN A 261 -0.04 -3.81 3.53
C ASN A 261 -1.11 -2.72 3.53
N GLY A 262 -1.81 -2.48 2.43
CA GLY A 262 -2.91 -1.54 2.36
C GLY A 262 -4.06 -1.89 3.29
N ILE A 263 -4.74 -0.86 3.80
CA ILE A 263 -5.99 -0.98 4.55
C ILE A 263 -6.97 0.10 4.10
N VAL A 264 -8.25 -0.26 3.94
CA VAL A 264 -9.36 0.66 3.70
C VAL A 264 -10.58 0.25 4.51
N THR A 265 -11.50 1.19 4.73
CA THR A 265 -12.79 0.93 5.38
C THR A 265 -13.94 1.43 4.51
N SER A 266 -15.08 0.77 4.61
CA SER A 266 -16.34 1.28 4.04
C SER A 266 -17.07 2.26 4.96
N GLY A 267 -16.50 2.59 6.13
CA GLY A 267 -17.05 3.54 7.09
C GLY A 267 -18.19 2.99 7.96
N ASN A 268 -18.63 1.76 7.73
CA ASN A 268 -19.70 1.11 8.51
C ASN A 268 -19.17 0.04 9.51
N GLY A 269 -17.86 0.00 9.74
CA GLY A 269 -17.20 -1.01 10.58
C GLY A 269 -16.54 -2.16 9.79
N THR A 270 -16.75 -2.26 8.47
CA THR A 270 -16.03 -3.23 7.63
C THR A 270 -14.70 -2.67 7.15
N TYR A 271 -13.64 -3.46 7.30
CA TYR A 271 -12.27 -3.20 6.87
C TYR A 271 -11.81 -4.22 5.82
N TYR A 272 -11.04 -3.75 4.86
CA TYR A 272 -10.40 -4.55 3.83
C TYR A 272 -8.91 -4.35 3.89
N ILE A 273 -8.17 -5.45 3.95
CA ILE A 273 -6.72 -5.44 4.17
C ILE A 273 -6.04 -6.32 3.12
N SER A 274 -5.07 -5.78 2.37
CA SER A 274 -4.21 -6.57 1.49
C SER A 274 -3.09 -7.19 2.29
N SER A 275 -2.40 -8.15 1.68
CA SER A 275 -1.23 -8.78 2.25
C SER A 275 -0.21 -9.10 1.16
N ILE A 276 1.06 -9.02 1.53
CA ILE A 276 2.19 -9.39 0.66
C ILE A 276 2.43 -10.91 0.69
N PHE A 277 2.22 -11.54 1.85
CA PHE A 277 2.48 -12.97 2.10
C PHE A 277 1.30 -13.66 2.80
N GLY A 278 0.09 -13.11 2.67
CA GLY A 278 -1.13 -13.63 3.29
C GLY A 278 -1.76 -14.77 2.49
N PRO A 279 -2.93 -15.27 2.95
CA PRO A 279 -3.78 -16.07 2.07
C PRO A 279 -3.99 -15.30 0.75
N GLN A 280 -4.01 -15.99 -0.39
CA GLN A 280 -4.06 -15.38 -1.73
C GLN A 280 -5.38 -14.60 -1.93
N GLY A 281 -5.44 -13.38 -1.39
CA GLY A 281 -6.67 -12.59 -1.29
C GLY A 281 -6.57 -11.36 -0.38
N TYR A 282 -7.70 -10.67 -0.28
CA TYR A 282 -7.93 -9.51 0.59
C TYR A 282 -8.73 -9.95 1.80
N VAL A 283 -8.20 -9.69 2.99
CA VAL A 283 -8.87 -9.98 4.25
C VAL A 283 -10.00 -8.99 4.45
N VAL A 284 -11.20 -9.50 4.73
CA VAL A 284 -12.33 -8.70 5.20
C VAL A 284 -12.45 -8.91 6.70
N ALA A 285 -12.57 -7.82 7.44
CA ALA A 285 -12.71 -7.87 8.89
C ALA A 285 -13.76 -6.87 9.38
N GLU A 286 -14.47 -7.25 10.43
CA GLU A 286 -15.54 -6.44 11.03
C GLU A 286 -15.14 -5.92 12.41
N GLN A 287 -15.35 -4.63 12.62
CA GLN A 287 -15.12 -3.96 13.89
C GLN A 287 -16.08 -4.45 14.98
N GLN A 288 -15.53 -4.70 16.16
CA GLN A 288 -16.27 -5.03 17.38
C GLN A 288 -16.41 -3.78 18.27
N GLU A 289 -17.29 -3.86 19.28
CA GLU A 289 -17.54 -2.75 20.22
C GLU A 289 -16.27 -2.24 20.92
N ASP A 290 -15.29 -3.12 21.14
CA ASP A 290 -14.03 -2.76 21.78
C ASP A 290 -12.99 -2.22 20.79
N ASN A 291 -13.31 -2.06 19.50
CA ASN A 291 -12.39 -1.72 18.41
C ASN A 291 -11.42 -2.84 17.97
N SER A 292 -11.59 -4.07 18.45
CA SER A 292 -10.95 -5.23 17.79
C SER A 292 -11.59 -5.50 16.42
N LEU A 293 -10.88 -6.20 15.56
CA LEU A 293 -11.35 -6.63 14.25
C LEU A 293 -11.47 -8.15 14.22
N VAL A 294 -12.58 -8.64 13.69
CA VAL A 294 -12.81 -10.08 13.49
C VAL A 294 -12.72 -10.39 12.01
N TYR A 295 -11.79 -11.26 11.64
CA TYR A 295 -11.71 -11.84 10.30
C TYR A 295 -13.03 -12.54 9.96
N THR A 296 -13.70 -12.12 8.88
CA THR A 296 -14.97 -12.70 8.44
C THR A 296 -14.82 -13.53 7.18
N GLU A 297 -14.05 -13.06 6.22
CA GLU A 297 -13.90 -13.71 4.91
C GLU A 297 -12.64 -13.26 4.16
N LEU A 298 -12.40 -13.93 3.03
CA LEU A 298 -11.33 -13.61 2.09
C LEU A 298 -11.91 -13.35 0.70
N ILE A 299 -11.52 -12.24 0.09
CA ILE A 299 -11.73 -11.99 -1.33
C ILE A 299 -10.53 -12.59 -2.08
N PRO A 300 -10.67 -13.69 -2.84
CA PRO A 300 -9.52 -14.34 -3.46
C PRO A 300 -8.88 -13.48 -4.56
N THR A 301 -7.56 -13.57 -4.70
CA THR A 301 -6.80 -12.97 -5.80
C THR A 301 -5.76 -13.95 -6.33
N GLU A 302 -5.37 -13.80 -7.59
CA GLU A 302 -4.35 -14.64 -8.23
C GLU A 302 -2.93 -14.06 -8.12
N VAL A 303 -2.76 -12.91 -7.46
CA VAL A 303 -1.45 -12.27 -7.25
C VAL A 303 -1.04 -12.40 -5.79
N LEU A 304 0.20 -12.80 -5.55
CA LEU A 304 0.73 -12.96 -4.19
C LEU A 304 0.96 -11.61 -3.51
N ILE A 305 1.60 -10.67 -4.21
CA ILE A 305 1.98 -9.37 -3.65
C ILE A 305 0.93 -8.32 -4.02
N ASN A 306 0.10 -7.98 -3.04
CA ASN A 306 -0.88 -6.91 -3.15
C ASN A 306 -0.44 -5.77 -2.22
N ASP A 307 -0.44 -4.56 -2.76
CA ASP A 307 0.07 -3.35 -2.11
C ASP A 307 -1.11 -2.53 -1.56
N ASN A 308 -1.19 -1.23 -1.83
CA ASN A 308 -2.28 -0.42 -1.28
C ASN A 308 -3.66 -0.74 -1.86
N LEU A 309 -4.66 -0.58 -1.00
CA LEU A 309 -6.07 -0.51 -1.38
C LEU A 309 -6.53 0.95 -1.45
N SER A 310 -7.50 1.20 -2.31
CA SER A 310 -8.44 2.31 -2.21
C SER A 310 -9.87 1.80 -2.37
N MET A 311 -10.85 2.57 -1.92
CA MET A 311 -12.27 2.27 -2.12
C MET A 311 -12.90 3.44 -2.88
N ASP A 312 -13.67 3.13 -3.91
CA ASP A 312 -14.48 4.15 -4.60
C ASP A 312 -15.85 4.30 -3.95
N GLU A 313 -16.61 5.32 -4.35
CA GLU A 313 -17.94 5.59 -3.78
C GLU A 313 -18.99 4.52 -4.13
N ASP A 314 -18.73 3.70 -5.14
CA ASP A 314 -19.60 2.58 -5.49
C ASP A 314 -19.33 1.36 -4.56
N GLY A 315 -18.35 1.48 -3.66
CA GLY A 315 -17.95 0.42 -2.74
C GLY A 315 -17.05 -0.63 -3.38
N ALA A 316 -16.51 -0.38 -4.58
CA ALA A 316 -15.52 -1.25 -5.18
C ALA A 316 -14.13 -0.95 -4.58
N ILE A 317 -13.38 -2.03 -4.36
CA ILE A 317 -12.03 -2.00 -3.85
C ILE A 317 -11.08 -2.03 -5.03
N TRP A 318 -10.11 -1.15 -4.99
CA TRP A 318 -9.09 -0.98 -6.01
C TRP A 318 -7.73 -1.30 -5.42
N VAL A 319 -6.99 -2.19 -6.07
CA VAL A 319 -5.75 -2.73 -5.52
C VAL A 319 -4.64 -2.62 -6.54
N ALA A 320 -3.53 -2.02 -6.11
CA ALA A 320 -2.28 -2.12 -6.84
C ALA A 320 -1.56 -3.41 -6.43
N ALA A 321 -1.03 -4.14 -7.40
CA ALA A 321 -0.39 -5.42 -7.15
C ALA A 321 0.82 -5.62 -8.06
N PHE A 322 1.75 -6.46 -7.61
CA PHE A 322 2.96 -6.79 -8.33
C PHE A 322 2.87 -8.20 -8.91
N PRO A 323 2.61 -8.34 -10.22
CA PRO A 323 2.44 -9.64 -10.85
C PRO A 323 3.74 -10.46 -10.94
N LYS A 324 4.90 -9.90 -10.54
CA LYS A 324 6.21 -10.56 -10.52
C LYS A 324 7.03 -10.23 -9.27
N ALA A 325 7.00 -11.12 -8.29
CA ALA A 325 7.68 -10.93 -7.00
C ALA A 325 9.21 -10.74 -7.12
N PHE A 326 9.85 -11.47 -8.03
CA PHE A 326 11.30 -11.39 -8.22
C PHE A 326 11.76 -10.11 -8.93
N ASP A 327 10.92 -9.54 -9.79
CA ASP A 327 11.23 -8.25 -10.42
C ASP A 327 11.09 -7.11 -9.40
N LEU A 328 10.10 -7.19 -8.49
CA LEU A 328 9.97 -6.29 -7.36
C LEU A 328 11.18 -6.33 -6.42
N ASP A 329 11.61 -7.52 -5.98
CA ASP A 329 12.79 -7.67 -5.10
C ASP A 329 14.07 -7.10 -5.73
N ARG A 330 14.24 -7.28 -7.05
CA ARG A 330 15.34 -6.64 -7.79
C ARG A 330 15.23 -5.12 -7.78
N ALA A 331 14.06 -4.58 -8.04
CA ALA A 331 13.86 -3.13 -8.10
C ALA A 331 13.93 -2.45 -6.72
N MET A 332 13.64 -3.16 -5.64
CA MET A 332 13.92 -2.68 -4.28
C MET A 332 15.42 -2.48 -4.03
N LYS A 333 16.29 -3.22 -4.74
CA LYS A 333 17.76 -3.10 -4.66
C LYS A 333 18.31 -2.10 -5.69
N ASP A 334 17.62 -1.95 -6.82
CA ASP A 334 17.96 -1.02 -7.89
C ASP A 334 16.69 -0.36 -8.44
N THR A 335 16.41 0.84 -7.94
CA THR A 335 15.21 1.62 -8.29
C THR A 335 15.21 2.16 -9.72
N SER A 336 16.26 1.89 -10.52
CA SER A 336 16.27 2.23 -11.95
C SER A 336 15.57 1.19 -12.82
N LEU A 337 15.31 -0.01 -12.29
CA LEU A 337 14.68 -1.10 -13.01
C LEU A 337 13.15 -0.88 -13.13
N PRO A 338 12.55 -1.16 -14.30
CA PRO A 338 11.09 -1.17 -14.43
C PRO A 338 10.49 -2.32 -13.60
N VAL A 339 9.31 -2.09 -13.06
CA VAL A 339 8.57 -3.08 -12.28
C VAL A 339 7.19 -3.29 -12.89
N PRO A 340 6.88 -4.52 -13.34
CA PRO A 340 5.54 -4.87 -13.77
C PRO A 340 4.52 -4.55 -12.68
N SER A 341 3.41 -3.95 -13.09
CA SER A 341 2.35 -3.52 -12.17
C SER A 341 0.98 -3.98 -12.66
N ARG A 342 0.05 -4.17 -11.74
CA ARG A 342 -1.32 -4.56 -12.02
C ARG A 342 -2.28 -3.74 -11.16
N ALA A 343 -3.39 -3.33 -11.76
CA ALA A 343 -4.53 -2.76 -11.08
C ALA A 343 -5.70 -3.74 -11.13
N ILE A 344 -6.21 -4.07 -9.94
CA ILE A 344 -7.29 -5.02 -9.73
C ILE A 344 -8.49 -4.28 -9.14
N LYS A 345 -9.68 -4.59 -9.62
CA LYS A 345 -10.95 -4.17 -9.04
C LYS A 345 -11.63 -5.36 -8.39
N ALA A 346 -12.02 -5.25 -7.13
CA ALA A 346 -12.87 -6.21 -6.44
C ALA A 346 -14.19 -5.53 -6.08
N SER A 347 -15.32 -6.13 -6.46
CA SER A 347 -16.66 -5.60 -6.22
C SER A 347 -17.63 -6.69 -5.84
N ILE A 348 -18.81 -6.33 -5.32
CA ILE A 348 -19.87 -7.31 -5.06
C ILE A 348 -20.34 -7.91 -6.39
N ASN A 349 -20.37 -9.24 -6.44
CA ASN A 349 -20.85 -9.95 -7.62
C ASN A 349 -22.38 -9.87 -7.70
N THR A 350 -22.87 -9.20 -8.73
CA THR A 350 -24.30 -9.13 -9.06
C THR A 350 -24.66 -9.96 -10.30
N GLY A 351 -23.69 -10.67 -10.88
CA GLY A 351 -23.85 -11.51 -12.06
C GLY A 351 -24.45 -12.90 -11.74
N PRO A 352 -24.64 -13.75 -12.77
CA PRO A 352 -25.23 -15.08 -12.61
C PRO A 352 -24.51 -15.98 -11.60
N ASP A 353 -23.18 -15.83 -11.48
CA ASP A 353 -22.38 -16.67 -10.58
C ASP A 353 -22.64 -16.37 -9.10
N SER A 354 -23.25 -15.22 -8.78
CA SER A 354 -23.69 -14.91 -7.42
C SER A 354 -24.75 -15.90 -6.92
N PHE A 355 -25.61 -16.41 -7.81
CA PHE A 355 -26.57 -17.47 -7.49
C PHE A 355 -25.90 -18.81 -7.11
N PHE A 356 -24.65 -18.99 -7.51
CA PHE A 356 -23.83 -20.17 -7.19
C PHE A 356 -22.85 -19.91 -6.02
N GLY A 357 -23.00 -18.79 -5.32
CA GLY A 357 -22.23 -18.48 -4.10
C GLY A 357 -20.96 -17.65 -4.32
N ALA A 358 -20.65 -17.23 -5.54
CA ALA A 358 -19.54 -16.32 -5.79
C ALA A 358 -19.92 -14.90 -5.34
N LYS A 359 -19.45 -14.49 -4.15
CA LYS A 359 -19.83 -13.20 -3.54
C LYS A 359 -19.15 -11.98 -4.17
N TYR A 360 -17.92 -12.15 -4.68
CA TYR A 360 -17.12 -11.05 -5.24
C TYR A 360 -16.76 -11.31 -6.68
N LEU A 361 -16.73 -10.23 -7.46
CA LEU A 361 -16.16 -10.17 -8.80
C LEU A 361 -14.80 -9.48 -8.70
N VAL A 362 -13.74 -10.18 -9.10
CA VAL A 362 -12.35 -9.70 -9.05
C VAL A 362 -11.80 -9.66 -10.48
N GLU A 363 -11.43 -8.46 -10.93
CA GLU A 363 -11.09 -8.19 -12.33
C GLU A 363 -9.76 -7.46 -12.47
N THR A 364 -9.00 -7.79 -13.50
CA THR A 364 -7.86 -6.97 -13.93
C THR A 364 -8.37 -5.81 -14.74
N ILE A 365 -8.06 -4.60 -14.30
CA ILE A 365 -8.39 -3.39 -15.06
C ILE A 365 -7.21 -2.97 -15.93
N ALA A 366 -5.98 -3.09 -15.40
CA ALA A 366 -4.76 -2.84 -16.14
C ALA A 366 -3.65 -3.79 -15.66
N GLU A 367 -2.81 -4.24 -16.59
CA GLU A 367 -1.56 -4.96 -16.31
C GLU A 367 -0.52 -4.48 -17.33
N ASP A 368 0.66 -4.10 -16.84
CA ASP A 368 1.74 -3.55 -17.65
C ASP A 368 3.09 -4.16 -17.22
N ASP A 369 4.01 -4.28 -18.16
CA ASP A 369 5.36 -4.82 -17.95
C ASP A 369 6.32 -3.85 -17.25
N GLY A 370 5.83 -2.66 -16.89
CA GLY A 370 6.59 -1.57 -16.29
C GLY A 370 7.13 -0.57 -17.32
N SER A 371 6.80 -0.72 -18.62
CA SER A 371 7.18 0.26 -19.64
C SER A 371 6.31 1.53 -19.62
N PHE A 372 5.09 1.46 -19.09
CA PHE A 372 4.17 2.59 -18.96
C PHE A 372 3.72 2.83 -17.52
N LEU A 373 3.27 1.77 -16.83
CA LEU A 373 2.87 1.77 -15.41
C LEU A 373 3.91 1.00 -14.60
N SER A 374 5.03 1.65 -14.30
CA SER A 374 6.10 1.06 -13.49
C SER A 374 5.91 1.32 -12.00
N TYR A 375 6.08 0.26 -11.21
CA TYR A 375 6.10 0.29 -9.75
C TYR A 375 4.87 0.96 -9.13
N ILE A 376 3.67 0.72 -9.68
CA ILE A 376 2.45 1.30 -9.12
C ILE A 376 2.13 0.61 -7.80
N THR A 377 2.08 1.39 -6.73
CA THR A 377 1.76 0.95 -5.36
C THR A 377 0.36 1.36 -4.94
N THR A 378 -0.27 2.31 -5.67
CA THR A 378 -1.66 2.71 -5.45
C THR A 378 -2.39 2.97 -6.76
N VAL A 379 -3.61 2.47 -6.87
CA VAL A 379 -4.59 2.85 -7.88
C VAL A 379 -5.84 3.39 -7.19
N VAL A 380 -6.40 4.48 -7.71
CA VAL A 380 -7.64 5.10 -7.21
C VAL A 380 -8.60 5.32 -8.37
N HIS A 381 -9.87 5.02 -8.14
CA HIS A 381 -10.94 5.27 -9.09
C HIS A 381 -11.86 6.39 -8.57
N ASP A 382 -12.02 7.42 -9.39
CA ASP A 382 -13.05 8.44 -9.21
C ASP A 382 -14.26 8.03 -10.06
N SER A 383 -15.20 7.31 -9.43
CA SER A 383 -16.43 6.84 -10.10
C SER A 383 -17.33 7.99 -10.55
N ARG A 384 -17.30 9.16 -9.89
CA ARG A 384 -18.09 10.34 -10.28
C ARG A 384 -17.60 10.94 -11.60
N ARG A 385 -16.29 10.90 -11.83
CA ARG A 385 -15.65 11.54 -13.00
C ARG A 385 -15.19 10.54 -14.05
N GLY A 386 -15.30 9.23 -13.76
CA GLY A 386 -14.87 8.15 -14.64
C GLY A 386 -13.36 8.15 -14.85
N LYS A 387 -12.58 8.38 -13.78
CA LYS A 387 -11.11 8.51 -13.85
C LYS A 387 -10.40 7.44 -13.03
N LEU A 388 -9.25 7.02 -13.53
CA LEU A 388 -8.28 6.20 -12.81
C LEU A 388 -7.00 7.00 -12.58
N PHE A 389 -6.47 6.92 -11.38
CA PHE A 389 -5.20 7.51 -10.98
C PHE A 389 -4.24 6.41 -10.54
N PHE A 390 -3.03 6.43 -11.07
CA PHE A 390 -1.97 5.49 -10.72
C PHE A 390 -0.75 6.26 -10.24
N HIS A 391 -0.21 5.84 -9.09
CA HIS A 391 1.08 6.30 -8.60
C HIS A 391 1.81 5.19 -7.85
N GLY A 392 3.11 5.40 -7.65
CA GLY A 392 3.98 4.43 -7.06
C GLY A 392 5.19 4.98 -6.32
N LEU A 393 5.81 4.09 -5.54
CA LEU A 393 7.00 4.34 -4.73
C LEU A 393 8.19 4.88 -5.52
N THR A 394 8.42 4.40 -6.75
CA THR A 394 9.50 4.89 -7.64
C THR A 394 8.97 5.43 -8.97
N THR A 395 7.67 5.71 -9.04
CA THR A 395 7.01 6.28 -10.21
C THR A 395 7.33 7.79 -10.32
N ARG A 396 7.57 8.27 -11.54
CA ARG A 396 8.02 9.65 -11.80
C ARG A 396 6.91 10.66 -12.10
N ALA A 397 5.68 10.20 -12.20
CA ALA A 397 4.53 11.04 -12.52
C ALA A 397 3.23 10.37 -12.09
N LEU A 398 2.26 11.19 -11.70
CA LEU A 398 0.86 10.78 -11.66
C LEU A 398 0.42 10.39 -13.07
N THR A 399 -0.10 9.17 -13.21
CA THR A 399 -0.77 8.73 -14.44
C THR A 399 -2.28 8.80 -14.22
N GLU A 400 -2.94 9.63 -15.02
CA GLU A 400 -4.39 9.78 -15.04
C GLU A 400 -4.94 9.11 -16.30
N CYS A 401 -5.98 8.30 -16.19
CA CYS A 401 -6.64 7.66 -17.32
C CYS A 401 -8.16 7.80 -17.25
N GLU A 402 -8.84 7.75 -18.39
CA GLU A 402 -10.29 7.48 -18.41
C GLU A 402 -10.55 6.03 -17.99
N TYR A 403 -11.57 5.83 -17.15
CA TYR A 403 -12.04 4.49 -16.80
C TYR A 403 -12.66 3.82 -18.05
N PRO A 404 -12.24 2.59 -18.42
CA PRO A 404 -12.52 1.99 -19.73
C PRO A 404 -13.98 1.80 -20.12
#